data_AF-A0A653TJ37-F1
#
_entry.id   AF-A0A653TJ37-F1
#
_cell.length_a   1.000
_cell.length_b   1.000
_cell.length_c   1.000
_cell.angle_alpha   90.00
_cell.angle_beta   90.00
_cell.angle_gamma   90.00
#
_symmetry.space_group_name_H-M   'P 1'
#
loop_
_entity.id
_entity.type
_entity.pdbx_description
1 polymer ?
#
loop_
_entity_poly.entity_id
_entity_poly.type
_entity_poly.pdbx_seq_one_letter_code
_entity_poly.pdbx_strand_id
1 'polypeptide(L)'
;MEKTYKLLFLLILITSISNQVFSQNSIEEYYQKKNDSIRIGTGEKDFLPFIQKGYTLMLPKKKDIKGVLLFLEDSGYDKKNKISKQIYSNASKNGFAVLSVSSEIPFDFYFSKNSAISSHEIITKVFEKYNLPNKNIFFIGVALSGHRAMKHIQFMKEDNYPFQLNIKGIVLCNTKLDWAMEWYKYDREKRNKRNDLWEPTFANYMLETNLNGTPKTNVERYYDFSTYSYFDEKKENIKFYTTYSVRAYIEPAIKYWLKRHLKTMYDNNSPDSVGLLAELELAGNQKTELIVFESDDDKSKKKNSDSIWERINKKELMRWIKSQSE
;
A
#
# COMPACT_ATOMS: atom_id res chain seq x y z
N MET A 1 61.86 -19.50 -14.24
CA MET A 1 60.61 -19.87 -14.95
C MET A 1 59.38 -20.01 -14.04
N GLU A 2 59.49 -20.10 -12.71
CA GLU A 2 58.31 -20.29 -11.85
C GLU A 2 57.52 -19.02 -11.47
N LYS A 3 58.12 -17.82 -11.57
CA LYS A 3 57.42 -16.58 -11.20
C LYS A 3 56.41 -16.10 -12.24
N THR A 4 56.53 -16.54 -13.49
CA THR A 4 55.68 -16.07 -14.60
C THR A 4 54.32 -16.76 -14.63
N TYR A 5 54.21 -18.00 -14.13
CA TYR A 5 52.94 -18.75 -14.11
C TYR A 5 51.98 -18.31 -13.00
N LYS A 6 52.48 -17.79 -11.86
CA LYS A 6 51.62 -17.27 -10.79
C LYS A 6 50.91 -15.96 -11.19
N LEU A 7 51.52 -15.15 -12.04
CA LEU A 7 50.91 -13.89 -12.51
C LEU A 7 49.80 -14.15 -13.54
N LEU A 8 49.95 -15.18 -14.38
CA LEU A 8 48.92 -15.57 -15.36
C LEU A 8 47.68 -16.15 -14.69
N PHE A 9 47.84 -16.93 -13.61
CA PHE A 9 46.72 -17.51 -12.87
C PHE A 9 45.93 -16.45 -12.07
N LEU A 10 46.61 -15.40 -11.60
CA LEU A 10 45.95 -14.27 -10.91
C LEU A 10 45.14 -13.41 -11.90
N LEU A 11 45.60 -13.25 -13.15
CA LEU A 11 44.86 -12.52 -14.19
C LEU A 11 43.60 -13.26 -14.65
N ILE A 12 43.59 -14.59 -14.67
CA ILE A 12 42.43 -15.39 -15.09
C ILE A 12 41.34 -15.43 -13.99
N LEU A 13 41.71 -15.33 -12.71
CA LEU A 13 40.74 -15.22 -11.62
C LEU A 13 40.07 -13.84 -11.53
N ILE A 14 40.73 -12.78 -12.01
CA ILE A 14 40.16 -11.42 -12.02
C ILE A 14 39.19 -11.21 -13.18
N THR A 15 39.27 -12.00 -14.25
CA THR A 15 38.36 -11.89 -15.41
C THR A 15 37.11 -12.78 -15.32
N SER A 16 36.97 -13.59 -14.27
CA SER A 16 35.88 -14.56 -14.12
C SER A 16 34.75 -14.13 -13.15
N ILE A 17 34.82 -12.93 -12.56
CA ILE A 17 33.76 -12.39 -11.70
C ILE A 17 33.28 -11.04 -12.26
N SER A 18 32.99 -11.01 -13.56
CA SER A 18 31.99 -10.07 -14.08
C SER A 18 30.62 -10.73 -13.99
N ASN A 19 30.14 -10.94 -12.77
CA ASN A 19 28.70 -10.90 -12.59
C ASN A 19 28.29 -9.50 -13.06
N GLN A 20 27.80 -9.39 -14.29
CA GLN A 20 27.00 -8.26 -14.71
C GLN A 20 25.78 -8.26 -13.81
N VAL A 21 25.93 -7.65 -12.64
CA VAL A 21 24.84 -7.06 -11.89
C VAL A 21 24.37 -5.92 -12.80
N PHE A 22 23.58 -6.26 -13.81
CA PHE A 22 22.77 -5.29 -14.52
C PHE A 22 21.90 -4.65 -13.46
N SER A 23 22.35 -3.47 -13.02
CA SER A 23 21.63 -2.59 -12.11
C SER A 23 20.20 -2.47 -12.63
N GLN A 24 19.22 -2.65 -11.75
CA GLN A 24 17.84 -2.38 -12.12
C GLN A 24 17.73 -0.90 -12.50
N ASN A 25 17.16 -0.60 -13.66
CA ASN A 25 16.95 0.78 -14.07
C ASN A 25 15.79 1.36 -13.25
N SER A 26 16.12 1.95 -12.11
CA SER A 26 15.20 2.75 -11.31
C SER A 26 15.33 4.21 -11.69
N ILE A 27 14.21 4.85 -12.02
CA ILE A 27 14.10 6.25 -12.38
C ILE A 27 13.29 6.95 -11.30
N GLU A 28 13.76 8.10 -10.84
CA GLU A 28 13.09 8.89 -9.81
C GLU A 28 12.88 10.32 -10.30
N GLU A 29 11.68 10.84 -10.11
CA GLU A 29 11.37 12.24 -10.38
C GLU A 29 10.43 12.73 -9.28
N TYR A 30 10.96 13.60 -8.43
CA TYR A 30 10.24 14.18 -7.31
C TYR A 30 10.30 15.69 -7.38
N TYR A 31 9.15 16.31 -7.20
CA TYR A 31 9.05 17.76 -7.08
C TYR A 31 9.75 18.24 -5.81
N GLN A 32 10.12 19.52 -5.82
CA GLN A 32 10.63 20.16 -4.62
C GLN A 32 9.57 20.10 -3.52
N LYS A 33 9.99 19.67 -2.33
CA LYS A 33 9.13 19.63 -1.15
C LYS A 33 8.64 21.05 -0.83
N LYS A 34 7.33 21.21 -0.61
CA LYS A 34 6.75 22.46 -0.12
C LYS A 34 7.33 22.79 1.26
N ASN A 35 7.82 24.03 1.43
CA ASN A 35 8.31 24.51 2.73
C ASN A 35 7.15 24.98 3.61
N ASP A 36 6.32 24.04 4.04
CA ASP A 36 5.12 24.27 4.83
C ASP A 36 4.77 22.98 5.62
N SER A 37 3.71 23.02 6.42
CA SER A 37 3.24 21.89 7.22
C SER A 37 1.72 21.80 7.26
N ILE A 38 1.21 20.60 7.54
CA ILE A 38 -0.19 20.34 7.79
C ILE A 38 -0.41 20.13 9.28
N ARG A 39 -1.50 20.69 9.81
CA ARG A 39 -1.92 20.47 11.18
C ARG A 39 -2.45 19.04 11.33
N ILE A 40 -2.00 18.35 12.37
CA ILE A 40 -2.32 16.95 12.63
C ILE A 40 -2.87 16.70 14.04
N GLY A 41 -3.12 17.76 14.80
CA GLY A 41 -3.65 17.71 16.16
C GLY A 41 -3.99 19.09 16.71
N THR A 42 -4.52 19.10 17.94
CA THR A 42 -4.95 20.32 18.64
C THR A 42 -3.81 21.02 19.37
N GLY A 43 -2.69 20.35 19.62
CA GLY A 43 -1.52 20.93 20.25
C GLY A 43 -0.83 21.96 19.36
N GLU A 44 -0.10 22.89 20.00
CA GLU A 44 0.64 23.95 19.29
C GLU A 44 1.71 23.40 18.35
N LYS A 45 2.26 22.21 18.67
CA LYS A 45 3.33 21.55 17.91
C LYS A 45 2.82 20.42 17.02
N ASP A 46 1.52 20.22 16.92
CA ASP A 46 0.94 19.10 16.19
C ASP A 46 0.87 19.42 14.69
N PHE A 47 2.03 19.42 14.05
CA PHE A 47 2.20 19.66 12.63
C PHE A 47 3.15 18.64 12.02
N LEU A 48 2.84 18.19 10.80
CA LEU A 48 3.75 17.41 9.98
C LEU A 48 4.18 18.22 8.76
N PRO A 49 5.48 18.27 8.44
CA PRO A 49 5.92 18.94 7.23
C PRO A 49 5.44 18.17 6.00
N PHE A 50 5.15 18.88 4.90
CA PHE A 50 4.86 18.21 3.63
C PHE A 50 6.04 17.32 3.20
N ILE A 51 5.72 16.30 2.39
CA ILE A 51 6.69 15.36 1.82
C ILE A 51 6.86 15.63 0.32
N GLN A 52 7.78 14.92 -0.33
CA GLN A 52 7.99 15.09 -1.77
C GLN A 52 6.89 14.39 -2.57
N LYS A 53 6.16 15.14 -3.38
CA LYS A 53 5.32 14.57 -4.42
C LYS A 53 6.18 14.06 -5.58
N GLY A 54 5.83 12.93 -6.17
CA GLY A 54 6.58 12.40 -7.32
C GLY A 54 6.45 10.89 -7.47
N TYR A 55 7.40 10.29 -8.18
CA TYR A 55 7.40 8.86 -8.42
C TYR A 55 8.80 8.25 -8.42
N THR A 56 8.82 6.93 -8.16
CA THR A 56 9.91 6.04 -8.51
C THR A 56 9.39 4.95 -9.45
N LEU A 57 10.01 4.79 -10.61
CA LEU A 57 9.70 3.77 -11.60
C LEU A 57 10.87 2.78 -11.71
N MET A 58 10.61 1.49 -11.51
CA MET A 58 11.53 0.42 -11.87
C MET A 58 11.05 -0.24 -13.16
N LEU A 59 11.93 -0.24 -14.16
CA LEU A 59 11.69 -0.91 -15.43
C LEU A 59 12.27 -2.34 -15.41
N PRO A 60 11.53 -3.35 -15.94
CA PRO A 60 12.04 -4.70 -16.04
C PRO A 60 13.23 -4.76 -17.00
N LYS A 61 14.10 -5.78 -16.85
CA LYS A 61 15.25 -5.97 -17.76
C LYS A 61 14.83 -6.27 -19.20
N LYS A 62 13.62 -6.80 -19.40
CA LYS A 62 13.06 -7.11 -20.72
C LYS A 62 12.42 -5.85 -21.31
N LYS A 63 12.62 -5.64 -22.62
CA LYS A 63 12.03 -4.49 -23.33
C LYS A 63 10.50 -4.57 -23.42
N ASP A 64 9.94 -5.77 -23.51
CA ASP A 64 8.48 -5.98 -23.52
C ASP A 64 7.94 -5.99 -22.07
N ILE A 65 7.31 -4.89 -21.68
CA ILE A 65 6.65 -4.73 -20.39
C ILE A 65 5.29 -5.42 -20.46
N LYS A 66 5.03 -6.35 -19.54
CA LYS A 66 3.81 -7.17 -19.51
C LYS A 66 2.66 -6.56 -18.74
N GLY A 67 2.98 -5.63 -17.83
CA GLY A 67 2.04 -4.93 -16.96
C GLY A 67 2.78 -4.07 -15.94
N VAL A 68 2.02 -3.42 -15.06
CA VAL A 68 2.54 -2.48 -14.06
C VAL A 68 1.99 -2.80 -12.69
N LEU A 69 2.87 -2.89 -11.69
CA LEU A 69 2.51 -2.95 -10.27
C LEU A 69 2.55 -1.52 -9.72
N LEU A 70 1.42 -1.04 -9.23
CA LEU A 70 1.23 0.31 -8.71
C LEU A 70 1.22 0.30 -7.18
N PHE A 71 2.03 1.19 -6.60
CA PHE A 71 2.09 1.46 -5.18
C PHE A 71 1.83 2.95 -4.96
N LEU A 72 0.93 3.29 -4.04
CA LEU A 72 0.70 4.66 -3.60
C LEU A 72 1.36 4.83 -2.23
N GLU A 73 2.67 5.06 -2.21
CA GLU A 73 3.52 5.12 -1.00
C GLU A 73 3.68 6.56 -0.49
N ASP A 74 4.22 6.72 0.72
CA ASP A 74 4.62 8.00 1.31
C ASP A 74 6.14 8.21 1.12
N SER A 75 6.55 9.22 0.35
CA SER A 75 7.98 9.46 0.09
C SER A 75 8.79 9.84 1.34
N GLY A 76 8.15 10.35 2.38
CA GLY A 76 8.79 10.70 3.64
C GLY A 76 8.94 9.48 4.55
N TYR A 77 7.82 9.05 5.13
CA TYR A 77 7.81 7.99 6.15
C TYR A 77 8.20 6.62 5.59
N ASP A 78 7.82 6.30 4.35
CA ASP A 78 8.25 5.05 3.69
C ASP A 78 9.66 5.17 3.10
N LYS A 79 10.42 6.22 3.45
CA LYS A 79 11.81 6.47 3.01
C LYS A 79 12.00 6.31 1.51
N LYS A 80 11.02 6.80 0.73
CA LYS A 80 10.84 6.54 -0.70
C LYS A 80 10.85 5.06 -1.03
N ASN A 81 9.67 4.58 -1.42
CA ASN A 81 9.46 3.33 -2.13
C ASN A 81 10.06 2.07 -1.45
N LYS A 82 10.21 2.09 -0.11
CA LYS A 82 10.75 0.99 0.68
C LYS A 82 9.95 -0.31 0.48
N ILE A 83 8.63 -0.23 0.40
CA ILE A 83 7.76 -1.41 0.26
C ILE A 83 7.90 -1.96 -1.15
N SER A 84 7.73 -1.11 -2.17
CA SER A 84 7.78 -1.55 -3.57
C SER A 84 9.15 -2.09 -3.99
N LYS A 85 10.27 -1.55 -3.48
CA LYS A 85 11.64 -2.08 -3.72
C LYS A 85 11.77 -3.57 -3.42
N GLN A 86 11.03 -4.10 -2.44
CA GLN A 86 11.11 -5.52 -2.06
C GLN A 86 10.60 -6.47 -3.15
N ILE A 87 9.76 -6.01 -4.08
CA ILE A 87 9.24 -6.85 -5.17
C ILE A 87 10.03 -6.72 -6.47
N TYR A 88 10.93 -5.74 -6.60
CA TYR A 88 11.58 -5.38 -7.87
C TYR A 88 12.24 -6.56 -8.60
N SER A 89 12.99 -7.39 -7.87
CA SER A 89 13.65 -8.57 -8.46
C SER A 89 12.64 -9.56 -9.05
N ASN A 90 11.53 -9.81 -8.36
CA ASN A 90 10.51 -10.75 -8.81
C ASN A 90 9.65 -10.14 -9.94
N ALA A 91 9.29 -8.86 -9.86
CA ALA A 91 8.57 -8.14 -10.91
C ALA A 91 9.39 -8.09 -12.20
N SER A 92 10.67 -7.69 -12.11
CA SER A 92 11.59 -7.59 -13.25
C SER A 92 11.78 -8.93 -13.97
N LYS A 93 11.96 -10.03 -13.21
CA LYS A 93 12.05 -11.40 -13.77
C LYS A 93 10.78 -11.81 -14.53
N ASN A 94 9.62 -11.31 -14.10
CA ASN A 94 8.33 -11.60 -14.72
C ASN A 94 7.90 -10.55 -15.77
N GLY A 95 8.73 -9.55 -16.07
CA GLY A 95 8.45 -8.54 -17.09
C GLY A 95 7.49 -7.44 -16.65
N PHE A 96 7.32 -7.22 -15.34
CA PHE A 96 6.47 -6.15 -14.82
C PHE A 96 7.30 -4.93 -14.44
N ALA A 97 6.82 -3.75 -14.82
CA ALA A 97 7.29 -2.50 -14.25
C ALA A 97 6.69 -2.32 -12.84
N VAL A 98 7.39 -1.59 -11.98
CA VAL A 98 6.88 -1.21 -10.66
C VAL A 98 6.93 0.29 -10.55
N LEU A 99 5.77 0.91 -10.34
CA LEU A 99 5.63 2.34 -10.21
C LEU A 99 5.11 2.66 -8.81
N SER A 100 5.92 3.39 -8.05
CA SER A 100 5.57 3.95 -6.75
C SER A 100 5.32 5.44 -6.90
N VAL A 101 4.17 5.92 -6.43
CA VAL A 101 3.75 7.32 -6.52
C VAL A 101 3.47 7.85 -5.11
N SER A 102 3.97 9.04 -4.82
CA SER A 102 3.73 9.76 -3.57
C SER A 102 2.99 11.06 -3.82
N SER A 103 1.98 11.35 -2.98
CA SER A 103 1.44 12.70 -2.84
C SER A 103 2.40 13.56 -2.01
N GLU A 104 2.06 14.84 -1.84
CA GLU A 104 2.80 15.75 -0.95
C GLU A 104 2.33 15.68 0.52
N ILE A 105 1.19 15.04 0.79
CA ILE A 105 0.60 14.97 2.13
C ILE A 105 1.17 13.76 2.87
N PRO A 106 1.80 13.94 4.05
CA PRO A 106 2.25 12.81 4.87
C PRO A 106 1.06 12.02 5.40
N PHE A 107 1.16 10.69 5.38
CA PHE A 107 0.08 9.77 5.76
C PHE A 107 -1.25 10.11 5.08
N ASP A 108 -1.22 10.43 3.79
CA ASP A 108 -2.42 10.83 3.08
C ASP A 108 -3.51 9.74 3.11
N PHE A 109 -4.66 10.09 3.67
CA PHE A 109 -5.83 9.22 3.75
C PHE A 109 -6.67 9.28 2.47
N TYR A 110 -6.42 10.26 1.58
CA TYR A 110 -7.30 10.60 0.46
C TYR A 110 -8.72 11.01 0.91
N PHE A 111 -8.80 11.82 1.98
CA PHE A 111 -10.05 12.45 2.41
C PHE A 111 -10.71 13.28 1.31
N SER A 112 -9.89 13.93 0.47
CA SER A 112 -10.37 14.67 -0.70
C SER A 112 -9.90 14.01 -1.99
N LYS A 113 -10.71 14.17 -3.03
CA LYS A 113 -10.40 13.70 -4.38
C LYS A 113 -9.14 14.35 -4.96
N ASN A 114 -8.83 15.58 -4.56
CA ASN A 114 -7.74 16.38 -5.14
C ASN A 114 -6.37 15.70 -5.02
N SER A 115 -6.06 15.08 -3.88
CA SER A 115 -4.77 14.40 -3.72
C SER A 115 -4.70 13.09 -4.53
N ALA A 116 -5.81 12.37 -4.64
CA ALA A 116 -5.93 11.21 -5.51
C ALA A 116 -5.79 11.60 -6.99
N ILE A 117 -6.41 12.70 -7.43
CA ILE A 117 -6.24 13.26 -8.79
C ILE A 117 -4.80 13.64 -9.03
N SER A 118 -4.14 14.34 -8.11
CA SER A 118 -2.74 14.72 -8.31
C SER A 118 -1.81 13.50 -8.43
N SER A 119 -2.09 12.42 -7.68
CA SER A 119 -1.38 11.15 -7.82
C SER A 119 -1.69 10.49 -9.16
N HIS A 120 -2.95 10.54 -9.60
CA HIS A 120 -3.39 10.01 -10.88
C HIS A 120 -2.73 10.73 -12.08
N GLU A 121 -2.60 12.05 -12.04
CA GLU A 121 -1.90 12.82 -13.07
C GLU A 121 -0.42 12.41 -13.19
N ILE A 122 0.24 12.09 -12.07
CA ILE A 122 1.60 11.55 -12.09
C ILE A 122 1.61 10.17 -12.76
N ILE A 123 0.65 9.30 -12.42
CA ILE A 123 0.51 7.99 -13.06
C ILE A 123 0.35 8.16 -14.57
N THR A 124 -0.58 8.99 -15.04
CA THR A 124 -0.82 9.25 -16.47
C THR A 124 0.45 9.74 -17.16
N LYS A 125 1.12 10.76 -16.60
CA LYS A 125 2.38 11.29 -17.14
C LYS A 125 3.47 10.23 -17.25
N VAL A 126 3.60 9.36 -16.26
CA VAL A 126 4.60 8.28 -16.28
C VAL A 126 4.25 7.23 -17.34
N PHE A 127 2.97 6.88 -17.48
CA PHE A 127 2.53 5.94 -18.51
C PHE A 127 2.83 6.47 -19.92
N GLU A 128 2.56 7.74 -20.17
CA GLU A 128 2.86 8.40 -21.44
C GLU A 128 4.37 8.52 -21.68
N LYS A 129 5.11 9.08 -20.71
CA LYS A 129 6.56 9.37 -20.83
C LYS A 129 7.40 8.11 -21.09
N TYR A 130 7.01 6.98 -20.50
CA TYR A 130 7.75 5.72 -20.62
C TYR A 130 7.05 4.67 -21.49
N ASN A 131 5.97 5.04 -22.18
CA ASN A 131 5.14 4.13 -22.99
C ASN A 131 4.76 2.86 -22.21
N LEU A 132 4.36 3.01 -20.94
CA LEU A 132 3.96 1.86 -20.13
C LEU A 132 2.64 1.31 -20.67
N PRO A 133 2.50 -0.03 -20.74
CA PRO A 133 1.30 -0.63 -21.27
C PRO A 133 0.15 -0.48 -20.26
N ASN A 134 -0.98 0.05 -20.70
CA ASN A 134 -2.22 0.06 -19.92
C ASN A 134 -2.95 -1.29 -20.00
N LYS A 135 -2.25 -2.36 -19.60
CA LYS A 135 -2.76 -3.73 -19.49
C LYS A 135 -2.16 -4.36 -18.24
N ASN A 136 -2.89 -5.28 -17.60
CA ASN A 136 -2.39 -6.03 -16.45
C ASN A 136 -1.88 -5.11 -15.32
N ILE A 137 -2.73 -4.15 -14.94
CA ILE A 137 -2.43 -3.21 -13.86
C ILE A 137 -2.86 -3.81 -12.53
N PHE A 138 -1.97 -3.78 -11.54
CA PHE A 138 -2.27 -4.26 -10.19
C PHE A 138 -1.93 -3.18 -9.18
N PHE A 139 -2.88 -2.87 -8.29
CA PHE A 139 -2.58 -2.09 -7.11
C PHE A 139 -2.08 -3.01 -6.00
N ILE A 140 -0.99 -2.61 -5.35
CA ILE A 140 -0.46 -3.29 -4.16
C ILE A 140 -0.37 -2.26 -3.05
N GLY A 141 -1.15 -2.48 -1.98
CA GLY A 141 -1.21 -1.59 -0.84
C GLY A 141 -0.96 -2.30 0.48
N VAL A 142 -0.03 -1.75 1.25
CA VAL A 142 0.35 -2.17 2.59
C VAL A 142 -0.10 -1.11 3.59
N ALA A 143 -0.80 -1.52 4.66
CA ALA A 143 -1.40 -0.60 5.64
C ALA A 143 -2.26 0.48 4.94
N LEU A 144 -2.05 1.76 5.27
CA LEU A 144 -2.83 2.89 4.74
C LEU A 144 -2.79 3.01 3.20
N SER A 145 -1.71 2.58 2.55
CA SER A 145 -1.63 2.63 1.07
C SER A 145 -2.64 1.69 0.38
N GLY A 146 -3.12 0.64 1.06
CA GLY A 146 -4.23 -0.19 0.56
C GLY A 146 -5.54 0.58 0.49
N HIS A 147 -5.84 1.37 1.51
CA HIS A 147 -6.99 2.27 1.49
C HIS A 147 -6.85 3.32 0.39
N ARG A 148 -5.67 3.94 0.25
CA ARG A 148 -5.39 4.89 -0.84
C ARG A 148 -5.63 4.29 -2.22
N ALA A 149 -5.17 3.06 -2.47
CA ALA A 149 -5.38 2.37 -3.73
C ALA A 149 -6.89 2.16 -4.01
N MET A 150 -7.65 1.74 -3.01
CA MET A 150 -9.09 1.53 -3.15
C MET A 150 -9.86 2.84 -3.34
N LYS A 151 -9.52 3.92 -2.61
CA LYS A 151 -10.12 5.25 -2.83
C LYS A 151 -9.75 5.84 -4.19
N HIS A 152 -8.51 5.66 -4.65
CA HIS A 152 -8.12 6.07 -6.00
C HIS A 152 -9.01 5.41 -7.06
N ILE A 153 -9.23 4.10 -6.97
CA ILE A 153 -10.11 3.37 -7.90
C ILE A 153 -11.54 3.92 -7.86
N GLN A 154 -12.11 4.10 -6.66
CA GLN A 154 -13.45 4.66 -6.49
C GLN A 154 -13.56 6.04 -7.15
N PHE A 155 -12.67 6.97 -6.79
CA PHE A 155 -12.70 8.33 -7.31
C PHE A 155 -12.51 8.44 -8.82
N MET A 156 -11.67 7.59 -9.42
CA MET A 156 -11.48 7.61 -10.86
C MET A 156 -12.65 7.01 -11.63
N LYS A 157 -13.37 6.04 -11.04
CA LYS A 157 -14.59 5.46 -11.61
C LYS A 157 -15.80 6.39 -11.51
N GLU A 158 -16.02 7.00 -10.35
CA GLU A 158 -17.17 7.88 -10.09
C GLU A 158 -17.24 9.04 -11.10
N ASP A 159 -16.09 9.63 -11.42
CA ASP A 159 -16.04 10.85 -12.25
C ASP A 159 -15.64 10.57 -13.70
N ASN A 160 -15.60 9.30 -14.13
CA ASN A 160 -15.26 8.89 -15.50
C ASN A 160 -14.02 9.61 -16.07
N TYR A 161 -12.92 9.62 -15.31
CA TYR A 161 -11.70 10.34 -15.68
C TYR A 161 -11.14 9.85 -17.04
N PRO A 162 -10.59 10.71 -17.93
CA PRO A 162 -10.25 10.31 -19.30
C PRO A 162 -9.25 9.15 -19.40
N PHE A 163 -8.24 9.12 -18.54
CA PHE A 163 -7.29 8.01 -18.46
C PHE A 163 -7.74 6.99 -17.41
N GLN A 164 -8.29 5.86 -17.87
CA GLN A 164 -8.69 4.77 -16.98
C GLN A 164 -7.65 3.65 -17.00
N LEU A 165 -7.22 3.19 -15.82
CA LEU A 165 -6.30 2.07 -15.70
C LEU A 165 -7.03 0.74 -15.95
N ASN A 166 -6.44 -0.13 -16.78
CA ASN A 166 -6.94 -1.49 -17.00
C ASN A 166 -6.49 -2.42 -15.85
N ILE A 167 -7.13 -2.22 -14.70
CA ILE A 167 -6.84 -2.93 -13.45
C ILE A 167 -7.36 -4.36 -13.54
N LYS A 168 -6.49 -5.32 -13.21
CA LYS A 168 -6.81 -6.75 -13.13
C LYS A 168 -6.91 -7.25 -11.70
N GLY A 169 -6.18 -6.64 -10.77
CA GLY A 169 -6.30 -7.02 -9.38
C GLY A 169 -5.79 -6.02 -8.36
N ILE A 170 -6.16 -6.28 -7.11
CA ILE A 170 -5.84 -5.48 -5.93
C ILE A 170 -5.24 -6.42 -4.88
N VAL A 171 -4.09 -6.04 -4.34
CA VAL A 171 -3.43 -6.75 -3.25
C VAL A 171 -3.45 -5.86 -2.02
N LEU A 172 -4.05 -6.35 -0.94
CA LEU A 172 -4.16 -5.66 0.34
C LEU A 172 -3.33 -6.40 1.39
N CYS A 173 -2.52 -5.68 2.15
CA CYS A 173 -1.69 -6.27 3.20
C CYS A 173 -1.92 -5.53 4.52
N ASN A 174 -2.70 -6.16 5.40
CA ASN A 174 -3.04 -5.66 6.73
C ASN A 174 -3.55 -4.20 6.71
N THR A 175 -4.48 -3.94 5.79
CA THR A 175 -5.05 -2.63 5.47
C THR A 175 -6.26 -2.32 6.35
N LYS A 176 -6.38 -1.08 6.82
CA LYS A 176 -7.59 -0.53 7.47
C LYS A 176 -8.53 -0.02 6.39
N LEU A 177 -9.81 -0.40 6.45
CA LEU A 177 -10.81 -0.04 5.45
C LEU A 177 -12.06 0.59 6.08
N ASP A 178 -12.42 0.15 7.30
CA ASP A 178 -13.59 0.61 8.04
C ASP A 178 -13.20 1.72 9.03
N TRP A 179 -13.31 2.97 8.58
CA TRP A 179 -12.88 4.13 9.37
C TRP A 179 -13.87 4.49 10.48
N ALA A 180 -15.13 4.07 10.39
CA ALA A 180 -16.07 4.21 11.50
C ALA A 180 -15.63 3.33 12.67
N MET A 181 -15.33 2.05 12.39
CA MET A 181 -14.84 1.12 13.40
C MET A 181 -13.45 1.53 13.90
N GLU A 182 -12.55 1.96 13.02
CA GLU A 182 -11.19 2.37 13.39
C GLU A 182 -11.19 3.57 14.37
N TRP A 183 -12.09 4.54 14.17
CA TRP A 183 -12.26 5.65 15.11
C TRP A 183 -12.59 5.15 16.53
N TYR A 184 -13.49 4.17 16.66
CA TYR A 184 -13.84 3.58 17.97
C TYR A 184 -12.68 2.80 18.60
N LYS A 185 -11.88 2.09 17.79
CA LYS A 185 -10.66 1.41 18.27
C LYS A 185 -9.69 2.43 18.88
N TYR A 186 -9.41 3.51 18.17
CA TYR A 186 -8.54 4.59 18.67
C TYR A 186 -9.12 5.33 19.87
N ASP A 187 -10.41 5.60 19.88
CA ASP A 187 -11.10 6.22 21.01
C ASP A 187 -10.99 5.35 22.29
N ARG A 188 -11.12 4.02 22.13
CA ARG A 188 -10.85 3.07 23.21
C ARG A 188 -9.39 3.10 23.66
N GLU A 189 -8.43 3.15 22.74
CA GLU A 189 -7.00 3.25 23.09
C GLU A 189 -6.68 4.51 23.89
N LYS A 190 -7.22 5.67 23.47
CA LYS A 190 -7.09 6.94 24.20
C LYS A 190 -7.69 6.88 25.60
N ARG A 191 -8.82 6.19 25.81
CA ARG A 191 -9.38 5.97 27.16
C ARG A 191 -8.49 5.08 28.02
N ASN A 192 -7.91 4.04 27.44
CA ASN A 192 -7.10 3.06 28.16
C ASN A 192 -5.72 3.60 28.55
N LYS A 193 -5.15 4.54 27.77
CA LYS A 193 -3.85 5.19 28.02
C LYS A 193 -2.68 4.22 28.29
N ARG A 194 -2.69 3.05 27.65
CA ARG A 194 -1.68 2.00 27.88
C ARG A 194 -0.60 1.89 26.80
N ASN A 195 -0.93 2.28 25.57
CA ASN A 195 -0.03 2.20 24.43
C ASN A 195 0.41 3.61 24.04
N ASP A 196 1.37 3.70 23.11
CA ASP A 196 1.69 4.96 22.46
C ASP A 196 0.41 5.56 21.85
N LEU A 197 0.13 6.81 22.23
CA LEU A 197 -1.09 7.50 21.85
C LEU A 197 -0.91 8.41 20.63
N TRP A 198 0.28 8.44 20.01
CA TRP A 198 0.52 9.29 18.85
C TRP A 198 -0.42 8.95 17.69
N GLU A 199 -0.44 7.69 17.22
CA GLU A 199 -1.31 7.24 16.13
C GLU A 199 -2.81 7.44 16.43
N PRO A 200 -3.37 6.99 17.57
CA PRO A 200 -4.79 7.17 17.84
C PRO A 200 -5.20 8.64 18.04
N THR A 201 -4.31 9.50 18.52
CA THR A 201 -4.58 10.94 18.64
C THR A 201 -4.56 11.61 17.27
N PHE A 202 -3.51 11.34 16.49
CA PHE A 202 -3.35 11.82 15.12
C PHE A 202 -4.54 11.40 14.24
N ALA A 203 -4.83 10.10 14.18
CA ALA A 203 -5.83 9.57 13.27
C ALA A 203 -7.24 10.05 13.61
N ASN A 204 -7.64 10.08 14.89
CA ASN A 204 -8.94 10.63 15.25
C ASN A 204 -9.04 12.12 14.94
N TYR A 205 -7.98 12.91 15.17
CA TYR A 205 -8.00 14.32 14.78
C TYR A 205 -8.21 14.48 13.28
N MET A 206 -7.47 13.72 12.47
CA MET A 206 -7.60 13.77 11.01
C MET A 206 -8.99 13.34 10.55
N LEU A 207 -9.53 12.25 11.08
CA LEU A 207 -10.88 11.77 10.79
C LEU A 207 -11.93 12.80 11.17
N GLU A 208 -11.91 13.29 12.41
CA GLU A 208 -12.91 14.23 12.91
C GLU A 208 -12.89 15.56 12.17
N THR A 209 -11.70 16.05 11.80
CA THR A 209 -11.52 17.29 11.03
C THR A 209 -12.03 17.14 9.60
N ASN A 210 -11.67 16.06 8.91
CA ASN A 210 -11.98 15.89 7.49
C ASN A 210 -13.38 15.29 7.24
N LEU A 211 -13.96 14.59 8.22
CA LEU A 211 -15.29 13.98 8.13
C LEU A 211 -16.33 14.76 8.94
N ASN A 212 -15.97 15.95 9.42
CA ASN A 212 -16.83 16.89 10.13
C ASN A 212 -17.58 16.24 11.32
N GLY A 213 -16.84 15.59 12.22
CA GLY A 213 -17.37 15.01 13.45
C GLY A 213 -16.93 13.57 13.70
N THR A 214 -17.57 12.92 14.67
CA THR A 214 -17.30 11.52 15.05
C THR A 214 -18.30 10.57 14.38
N PRO A 215 -18.08 9.24 14.39
CA PRO A 215 -19.11 8.29 13.96
C PRO A 215 -20.41 8.38 14.77
N LYS A 216 -20.42 8.98 15.97
CA LYS A 216 -21.65 9.21 16.74
C LYS A 216 -22.49 10.36 16.20
N THR A 217 -21.84 11.37 15.62
CA THR A 217 -22.47 12.62 15.19
C THR A 217 -22.64 12.70 13.68
N ASN A 218 -21.85 11.95 12.91
CA ASN A 218 -21.80 12.04 11.45
C ASN A 218 -21.38 10.71 10.81
N VAL A 219 -22.11 9.63 11.11
CA VAL A 219 -21.73 8.26 10.70
C VAL A 219 -21.66 8.08 9.17
N GLU A 220 -22.59 8.70 8.42
CA GLU A 220 -22.64 8.56 6.96
C GLU A 220 -21.34 9.02 6.29
N ARG A 221 -20.71 10.10 6.77
CA ARG A 221 -19.41 10.54 6.25
C ARG A 221 -18.30 9.50 6.44
N TYR A 222 -18.35 8.73 7.52
CA TYR A 222 -17.40 7.64 7.74
C TYR A 222 -17.69 6.46 6.82
N TYR A 223 -18.96 6.15 6.55
CA TYR A 223 -19.34 5.11 5.58
C TYR A 223 -18.93 5.49 4.16
N ASP A 224 -19.24 6.71 3.71
CA ASP A 224 -18.83 7.25 2.40
C ASP A 224 -17.30 7.25 2.21
N PHE A 225 -16.58 7.57 3.29
CA PHE A 225 -15.12 7.58 3.28
C PHE A 225 -14.53 6.17 3.30
N SER A 226 -15.15 5.23 3.98
CA SER A 226 -14.67 3.84 4.12
C SER A 226 -14.81 3.07 2.82
N THR A 227 -13.74 2.45 2.36
CA THR A 227 -13.75 1.59 1.16
C THR A 227 -14.48 0.27 1.41
N TYR A 228 -14.68 -0.08 2.68
CA TYR A 228 -15.58 -1.10 3.21
C TYR A 228 -15.93 -0.71 4.64
N SER A 229 -17.19 -0.84 5.07
CA SER A 229 -17.58 -0.74 6.48
C SER A 229 -18.56 -1.84 6.83
N TYR A 230 -18.37 -2.46 8.00
CA TYR A 230 -19.24 -3.54 8.46
C TYR A 230 -20.65 -3.05 8.81
N PHE A 231 -20.76 -1.80 9.27
CA PHE A 231 -22.03 -1.22 9.73
C PHE A 231 -22.77 -0.43 8.65
N ASP A 232 -22.19 -0.26 7.46
CA ASP A 232 -22.88 0.33 6.31
C ASP A 232 -23.77 -0.74 5.66
N GLU A 233 -25.08 -0.65 5.89
CA GLU A 233 -26.06 -1.57 5.30
C GLU A 233 -26.22 -1.39 3.80
N LYS A 234 -25.93 -0.19 3.26
CA LYS A 234 -26.07 0.10 1.81
C LYS A 234 -24.94 -0.53 1.01
N LYS A 235 -23.74 -0.63 1.61
CA LYS A 235 -22.54 -1.26 1.04
C LYS A 235 -22.19 -0.72 -0.35
N GLU A 236 -22.53 0.54 -0.62
CA GLU A 236 -22.47 1.08 -1.99
C GLU A 236 -21.06 1.08 -2.55
N ASN A 237 -20.04 1.17 -1.69
CA ASN A 237 -18.64 1.20 -2.10
C ASN A 237 -18.15 -0.15 -2.65
N ILE A 238 -18.82 -1.27 -2.36
CA ILE A 238 -18.43 -2.60 -2.85
C ILE A 238 -18.50 -2.67 -4.39
N LYS A 239 -19.46 -1.98 -5.00
CA LYS A 239 -19.68 -1.97 -6.47
C LYS A 239 -18.45 -1.55 -7.26
N PHE A 240 -17.54 -0.78 -6.66
CA PHE A 240 -16.32 -0.34 -7.33
C PHE A 240 -15.29 -1.44 -7.53
N TYR A 241 -15.36 -2.53 -6.76
CA TYR A 241 -14.31 -3.55 -6.69
C TYR A 241 -14.71 -4.95 -7.18
N THR A 242 -16.00 -5.17 -7.48
CA THR A 242 -16.55 -6.50 -7.86
C THR A 242 -15.93 -7.10 -9.13
N THR A 243 -15.35 -6.28 -10.00
CA THR A 243 -14.76 -6.73 -11.27
C THR A 243 -13.30 -7.15 -11.18
N TYR A 244 -12.64 -6.95 -10.03
CA TYR A 244 -11.20 -7.16 -9.86
C TYR A 244 -10.91 -8.43 -9.08
N SER A 245 -9.78 -9.07 -9.39
CA SER A 245 -9.24 -10.10 -8.51
C SER A 245 -8.68 -9.43 -7.25
N VAL A 246 -9.10 -9.87 -6.06
CA VAL A 246 -8.70 -9.25 -4.79
C VAL A 246 -8.02 -10.29 -3.91
N ARG A 247 -6.77 -10.03 -3.51
CA ARG A 247 -6.05 -10.87 -2.55
C ARG A 247 -5.68 -10.08 -1.31
N ALA A 248 -6.11 -10.56 -0.15
CA ALA A 248 -5.77 -9.96 1.15
C ALA A 248 -4.77 -10.84 1.93
N TYR A 249 -3.78 -10.19 2.54
CA TYR A 249 -2.81 -10.80 3.44
C TYR A 249 -3.02 -10.24 4.85
N ILE A 250 -3.21 -11.13 5.83
CA ILE A 250 -3.43 -10.73 7.23
C ILE A 250 -2.55 -11.54 8.20
N GLU A 251 -2.23 -10.94 9.34
CA GLU A 251 -1.67 -11.64 10.50
C GLU A 251 -2.43 -11.18 11.76
N PRO A 252 -3.45 -11.93 12.21
CA PRO A 252 -4.24 -11.55 13.37
C PRO A 252 -3.42 -11.41 14.66
N ALA A 253 -2.39 -12.25 14.85
CA ALA A 253 -1.46 -12.22 16.00
C ALA A 253 -2.15 -11.99 17.37
N ILE A 254 -3.33 -12.58 17.59
CA ILE A 254 -4.22 -12.21 18.71
C ILE A 254 -3.57 -12.35 20.09
N LYS A 255 -2.73 -13.38 20.28
CA LYS A 255 -2.01 -13.60 21.54
C LYS A 255 -0.97 -12.52 21.80
N TYR A 256 -0.26 -12.08 20.76
CA TYR A 256 0.73 -11.00 20.85
C TYR A 256 0.05 -9.68 21.24
N TRP A 257 -1.01 -9.31 20.51
CA TRP A 257 -1.75 -8.07 20.73
C TRP A 257 -2.42 -8.00 22.11
N LEU A 258 -3.02 -9.11 22.56
CA LEU A 258 -3.60 -9.19 23.90
C LEU A 258 -2.53 -9.06 24.98
N LYS A 259 -1.45 -9.86 24.92
CA LYS A 259 -0.45 -9.91 26.00
C LYS A 259 0.41 -8.65 26.09
N ARG A 260 0.75 -8.02 24.95
CA ARG A 260 1.67 -6.88 24.91
C ARG A 260 0.95 -5.53 24.98
N HIS A 261 -0.23 -5.44 24.38
CA HIS A 261 -0.92 -4.17 24.15
C HIS A 261 -2.35 -4.12 24.71
N LEU A 262 -2.87 -5.25 25.23
CA LEU A 262 -4.27 -5.41 25.69
C LEU A 262 -5.28 -5.01 24.62
N LYS A 263 -4.89 -5.27 23.37
CA LYS A 263 -5.73 -5.17 22.20
C LYS A 263 -6.54 -6.45 22.06
N THR A 264 -7.83 -6.28 21.82
CA THR A 264 -8.82 -7.31 21.55
C THR A 264 -8.75 -7.74 20.08
N MET A 265 -9.51 -8.77 19.72
CA MET A 265 -9.65 -9.18 18.32
C MET A 265 -10.24 -8.07 17.44
N TYR A 266 -11.08 -7.21 17.99
CA TYR A 266 -11.69 -6.07 17.28
C TYR A 266 -10.72 -4.91 17.06
N ASP A 267 -9.62 -4.83 17.82
CA ASP A 267 -8.58 -3.82 17.59
C ASP A 267 -7.64 -4.22 16.43
N ASN A 268 -7.93 -5.31 15.71
CA ASN A 268 -7.16 -5.80 14.56
C ASN A 268 -7.73 -5.28 13.22
N ASN A 269 -6.92 -5.32 12.15
CA ASN A 269 -7.34 -4.96 10.79
C ASN A 269 -7.89 -6.17 10.00
N SER A 270 -7.76 -7.39 10.54
CA SER A 270 -8.23 -8.62 9.91
C SER A 270 -9.73 -8.61 9.63
N PRO A 271 -10.61 -8.14 10.55
CA PRO A 271 -12.05 -8.06 10.27
C PRO A 271 -12.36 -7.25 9.00
N ASP A 272 -11.67 -6.14 8.77
CA ASP A 272 -11.84 -5.31 7.57
C ASP A 272 -11.56 -6.09 6.28
N SER A 273 -10.45 -6.84 6.25
CA SER A 273 -10.07 -7.63 5.07
C SER A 273 -11.00 -8.81 4.83
N VAL A 274 -11.37 -9.55 5.89
CA VAL A 274 -12.29 -10.68 5.79
C VAL A 274 -13.68 -10.21 5.37
N GLY A 275 -14.15 -9.11 5.95
CA GLY A 275 -15.43 -8.49 5.63
C GLY A 275 -15.51 -8.01 4.18
N LEU A 276 -14.49 -7.28 3.70
CA LEU A 276 -14.42 -6.87 2.30
C LEU A 276 -14.53 -8.07 1.34
N LEU A 277 -13.77 -9.14 1.59
CA LEU A 277 -13.81 -10.32 0.71
C LEU A 277 -15.18 -11.01 0.73
N ALA A 278 -15.80 -11.12 1.91
CA ALA A 278 -17.13 -11.68 2.04
C ALA A 278 -18.18 -10.85 1.27
N GLU A 279 -18.14 -9.52 1.38
CA GLU A 279 -19.06 -8.66 0.65
C GLU A 279 -18.83 -8.69 -0.86
N LEU A 280 -17.57 -8.85 -1.30
CA LEU A 280 -17.25 -9.04 -2.72
C LEU A 280 -17.84 -10.35 -3.25
N GLU A 281 -17.69 -11.46 -2.50
CA GLU A 281 -18.26 -12.75 -2.86
C GLU A 281 -19.79 -12.71 -2.90
N LEU A 282 -20.43 -12.09 -1.90
CA LEU A 282 -21.88 -11.87 -1.87
C LEU A 282 -22.37 -11.02 -3.05
N ALA A 283 -21.56 -10.06 -3.50
CA ALA A 283 -21.81 -9.27 -4.71
C ALA A 283 -21.44 -9.99 -6.02
N GLY A 284 -21.08 -11.28 -5.97
CA GLY A 284 -20.83 -12.13 -7.14
C GLY A 284 -19.38 -12.17 -7.63
N ASN A 285 -18.44 -11.55 -6.92
CA ASN A 285 -17.01 -11.62 -7.27
C ASN A 285 -16.39 -12.94 -6.76
N GLN A 286 -16.13 -13.87 -7.68
CA GLN A 286 -15.52 -15.17 -7.37
C GLN A 286 -13.97 -15.16 -7.39
N LYS A 287 -13.35 -13.99 -7.51
CA LYS A 287 -11.89 -13.83 -7.66
C LYS A 287 -11.23 -13.25 -6.40
N THR A 288 -11.71 -13.67 -5.24
CA THR A 288 -11.24 -13.27 -3.92
C THR A 288 -10.32 -14.33 -3.32
N GLU A 289 -9.28 -13.91 -2.59
CA GLU A 289 -8.38 -14.84 -1.89
C GLU A 289 -7.87 -14.24 -0.58
N LEU A 290 -7.90 -15.02 0.48
CA LEU A 290 -7.39 -14.66 1.80
C LEU A 290 -6.16 -15.51 2.14
N ILE A 291 -5.05 -14.85 2.47
CA ILE A 291 -3.85 -15.49 2.98
C ILE A 291 -3.65 -15.07 4.44
N VAL A 292 -3.75 -16.04 5.35
CA VAL A 292 -3.59 -15.83 6.79
C VAL A 292 -2.20 -16.32 7.22
N PHE A 293 -1.38 -15.42 7.74
CA PHE A 293 -0.13 -15.79 8.37
C PHE A 293 -0.36 -16.22 9.81
N GLU A 294 0.18 -17.39 10.15
CA GLU A 294 0.32 -17.77 11.54
C GLU A 294 1.36 -16.86 12.22
N SER A 295 1.05 -16.41 13.43
CA SER A 295 1.95 -15.58 14.21
C SER A 295 2.86 -16.46 15.05
N ASP A 296 4.17 -16.27 14.94
CA ASP A 296 5.12 -16.89 15.87
C ASP A 296 4.93 -16.34 17.30
N ASP A 297 5.26 -17.16 18.30
CA ASP A 297 5.19 -16.78 19.72
C ASP A 297 6.36 -15.86 20.15
N ASP A 298 7.23 -15.47 19.21
CA ASP A 298 8.37 -14.61 19.47
C ASP A 298 7.93 -13.15 19.67
N LYS A 299 7.75 -12.80 20.94
CA LYS A 299 7.33 -11.47 21.38
C LYS A 299 8.36 -10.38 21.08
N SER A 300 9.61 -10.73 20.79
CA SER A 300 10.65 -9.75 20.47
C SER A 300 10.46 -9.17 19.07
N LYS A 301 9.86 -9.94 18.15
CA LYS A 301 9.58 -9.49 16.79
C LYS A 301 8.42 -8.51 16.76
N LYS A 302 8.64 -7.37 16.11
CA LYS A 302 7.59 -6.39 15.85
C LYS A 302 6.56 -7.00 14.89
N LYS A 303 5.28 -6.93 15.27
CA LYS A 303 4.14 -7.33 14.43
C LYS A 303 3.50 -6.07 13.85
N ASN A 304 3.69 -5.83 12.56
CA ASN A 304 3.09 -4.70 11.83
C ASN A 304 2.99 -5.02 10.33
N SER A 305 2.34 -4.14 9.56
CA SER A 305 2.12 -4.36 8.13
C SER A 305 3.42 -4.51 7.32
N ASP A 306 4.49 -3.79 7.67
CA ASP A 306 5.83 -3.96 7.07
C ASP A 306 6.36 -5.38 7.27
N SER A 307 6.29 -5.90 8.49
CA SER A 307 6.76 -7.25 8.81
C SER A 307 5.96 -8.34 8.07
N ILE A 308 4.66 -8.12 7.86
CA ILE A 308 3.81 -9.02 7.05
C ILE A 308 4.25 -8.94 5.59
N TRP A 309 4.40 -7.72 5.05
CA TRP A 309 4.88 -7.52 3.69
C TRP A 309 6.23 -8.19 3.48
N GLU A 310 7.19 -8.07 4.40
CA GLU A 310 8.50 -8.72 4.35
C GLU A 310 8.40 -10.25 4.30
N ARG A 311 7.44 -10.86 5.02
CA ARG A 311 7.19 -12.30 5.07
C ARG A 311 6.49 -12.86 3.83
N ILE A 312 5.72 -12.04 3.09
CA ILE A 312 5.05 -12.50 1.86
C ILE A 312 6.08 -13.11 0.90
N ASN A 313 5.74 -14.25 0.31
CA ASN A 313 6.57 -14.86 -0.73
C ASN A 313 6.34 -14.13 -2.06
N LYS A 314 7.24 -13.20 -2.42
CA LYS A 314 7.10 -12.36 -3.63
C LYS A 314 7.11 -13.18 -4.92
N LYS A 315 7.74 -14.37 -4.92
CA LYS A 315 7.70 -15.28 -6.08
C LYS A 315 6.32 -15.91 -6.23
N GLU A 316 5.67 -16.29 -5.14
CA GLU A 316 4.28 -16.77 -5.14
C GLU A 316 3.32 -15.64 -5.54
N LEU A 317 3.44 -14.45 -4.93
CA LEU A 317 2.61 -13.30 -5.30
C LEU A 317 2.70 -12.98 -6.80
N MET A 318 3.90 -13.01 -7.39
CA MET A 318 4.05 -12.80 -8.84
C MET A 318 3.43 -13.92 -9.68
N ARG A 319 3.33 -15.16 -9.17
CA ARG A 319 2.61 -16.23 -9.88
C ARG A 319 1.11 -15.94 -9.89
N TRP A 320 0.55 -15.50 -8.78
CA TRP A 320 -0.85 -15.08 -8.73
C TRP A 320 -1.14 -13.88 -9.63
N ILE A 321 -0.31 -12.83 -9.57
CA ILE A 321 -0.44 -11.65 -10.46
C ILE A 321 -0.50 -12.10 -11.92
N LYS A 322 0.37 -13.03 -12.32
CA LYS A 322 0.39 -13.55 -13.69
C LYS A 322 -0.86 -14.35 -14.05
N SER A 323 -1.39 -15.18 -13.15
CA SER A 323 -2.61 -15.94 -13.44
C SER A 323 -3.85 -15.05 -13.59
N GLN A 324 -3.79 -13.80 -13.11
CA GLN A 324 -4.84 -12.79 -13.34
C GLN A 324 -4.59 -11.92 -14.59
N SER A 325 -3.44 -12.08 -15.26
CA SER A 325 -2.98 -11.25 -16.39
C SER A 325 -3.28 -11.85 -17.76
N GLU A 326 -4.04 -12.94 -17.80
CA GLU A 326 -4.40 -13.70 -19.00
C GLU A 326 -5.61 -13.13 -19.72
#